data_AF-A0A519KTN4-F1
#
_entry.id   AF-A0A519KTN4-F1
#
_cell.length_a   1.000
_cell.length_b   1.000
_cell.length_c   1.000
_cell.angle_alpha   90.00
_cell.angle_beta   90.00
_cell.angle_gamma   90.00
#
_symmetry.space_group_name_H-M   'P 1'
#
loop_
_entity.id
_entity.type
_entity.pdbx_description
1 polymer ?
#
loop_
_entity_poly.entity_id
_entity_poly.type
_entity_poly.pdbx_seq_one_letter_code
_entity_poly.pdbx_strand_id
1 'polypeptide(L)'
;PITITGTSSYSQNFSTGLGDLKLPVLNVAINQFYLFKPATGVRQGLLENITVNTGLNLNNYVQTNEGELFTKAMFDKMQTGLKNNIGLGTNTTIAKYFTFSINANIDNALTTKTLTRTYNPVTNLVDEIYNKEIAGFSSFSTGASLQTVLYGQKNFKKDSKIVAIRHMMTPQIGFNYSPDFSAENFGYYTKFSNSRGELTQYSIFDNGIVGTPNSGLVQSLSIAINNNLEMKVRSKKDSTGVKKIKIFESLNFTTNYNFAAPQYKWSIFNFTGQTNLFDKLNLNTSLALEPYQIIFAPGSDEGIRTENFGRFSVQGFNAQLSYPLNNETFNGKEKPDLSKKYNKKGEIRNENYFFDDDNYARFTQPWTLNINAQGKKK
;
A
#
# COMPACT_ATOMS: atom_id res chain seq x y z
N PRO A 1 5.54 23.73 1.70
CA PRO A 1 6.49 23.51 2.82
C PRO A 1 7.49 22.42 2.45
N ILE A 2 8.74 22.58 2.87
CA ILE A 2 9.80 21.60 2.65
C ILE A 2 10.26 21.14 4.03
N THR A 3 10.33 19.83 4.23
CA THR A 3 10.85 19.22 5.44
C THR A 3 12.13 18.48 5.11
N ILE A 4 13.21 18.78 5.81
CA ILE A 4 14.51 18.13 5.63
C ILE A 4 14.83 17.37 6.92
N THR A 5 15.13 16.09 6.79
CA THR A 5 15.54 15.22 7.89
C THR A 5 16.89 14.60 7.55
N GLY A 6 17.91 14.93 8.34
CA GLY A 6 19.22 14.30 8.28
C GLY A 6 19.36 13.23 9.36
N THR A 7 19.99 12.11 9.03
CA THR A 7 20.29 11.05 9.98
C THR A 7 21.67 10.49 9.69
N SER A 8 22.43 10.25 10.75
CA SER A 8 23.70 9.55 10.70
C SER A 8 23.68 8.45 11.74
N SER A 9 24.12 7.25 11.37
CA SER A 9 24.10 6.09 12.27
C SER A 9 25.35 5.24 12.07
N TYR A 10 25.89 4.75 13.19
CA TYR A 10 26.98 3.79 13.23
C TYR A 10 26.56 2.58 14.06
N SER A 11 26.83 1.38 13.57
CA SER A 11 26.60 0.12 14.29
C SER A 11 27.82 -0.77 14.10
N GLN A 12 28.24 -1.47 15.15
CA GLN A 12 29.44 -2.32 15.10
C GLN A 12 29.16 -3.67 15.77
N ASN A 13 29.66 -4.73 15.15
CA ASN A 13 29.74 -6.04 15.77
C ASN A 13 31.13 -6.22 16.40
N PHE A 14 31.20 -6.22 17.74
CA PHE A 14 32.45 -6.37 18.48
C PHE A 14 33.13 -7.74 18.30
N SER A 15 32.39 -8.78 17.91
CA SER A 15 32.98 -10.10 17.68
C SER A 15 33.71 -10.21 16.35
N THR A 16 33.26 -9.49 15.32
CA THR A 16 33.84 -9.55 13.96
C THR A 16 34.61 -8.29 13.58
N GLY A 17 34.46 -7.19 14.33
CA GLY A 17 35.05 -5.90 14.01
C GLY A 17 34.38 -5.18 12.82
N LEU A 18 33.29 -5.73 12.28
CA LEU A 18 32.55 -5.13 11.16
C LEU A 18 31.68 -3.98 11.66
N GLY A 19 31.81 -2.83 11.01
CA GLY A 19 31.01 -1.63 11.24
C GLY A 19 30.15 -1.27 10.04
N ASP A 20 28.89 -0.95 10.29
CA ASP A 20 27.94 -0.36 9.34
C ASP A 20 27.80 1.14 9.65
N LEU A 21 28.16 1.98 8.69
CA LEU A 21 28.06 3.43 8.81
C LEU A 21 27.12 3.97 7.74
N LYS A 22 26.16 4.81 8.16
CA LYS A 22 25.34 5.64 7.28
C LYS A 22 25.61 7.10 7.59
N LEU A 23 26.22 7.84 6.66
CA LEU A 23 26.67 9.21 6.92
C LEU A 23 26.88 10.03 5.62
N PRO A 24 26.11 11.11 5.39
CA PRO A 24 24.77 11.37 5.92
C PRO A 24 23.70 10.62 5.11
N VAL A 25 22.56 10.35 5.74
CA VAL A 25 21.28 10.06 5.06
C VAL A 25 20.42 11.31 5.14
N LEU A 26 19.99 11.85 4.01
CA LEU A 26 19.13 13.02 3.93
C LEU A 26 17.81 12.67 3.27
N ASN A 27 16.71 13.09 3.89
CA ASN A 27 15.37 12.99 3.33
C ASN A 27 14.80 14.41 3.21
N VAL A 28 14.45 14.80 1.99
CA VAL A 28 13.75 16.04 1.68
C VAL A 28 12.35 15.68 1.22
N ALA A 29 11.34 16.02 2.02
CA ALA A 29 9.94 15.89 1.67
C ALA A 29 9.41 17.26 1.23
N ILE A 30 8.82 17.33 0.05
CA ILE A 30 8.19 18.54 -0.47
C ILE A 30 6.68 18.32 -0.47
N ASN A 31 5.95 19.23 0.19
CA ASN A 31 4.49 19.16 0.19
C ASN A 31 3.95 19.25 -1.24
N GLN A 32 2.86 18.51 -1.50
CA GLN A 32 2.17 18.56 -2.79
C GLN A 32 1.82 20.01 -3.16
N PHE A 33 2.06 20.36 -4.42
CA PHE A 33 1.70 21.67 -4.98
C PHE A 33 1.07 21.51 -6.36
N TYR A 34 0.35 22.54 -6.82
CA TYR A 34 -0.20 22.57 -8.17
C TYR A 34 0.83 23.16 -9.14
N LEU A 35 0.98 22.55 -10.31
CA LEU A 35 1.94 22.99 -11.32
C LEU A 35 1.55 24.35 -11.93
N PHE A 36 0.24 24.59 -12.11
CA PHE A 36 -0.30 25.81 -12.69
C PHE A 36 -1.20 26.56 -11.70
N LYS A 37 -1.26 27.89 -11.84
CA LYS A 37 -2.26 28.71 -11.15
C LYS A 37 -3.62 28.57 -11.85
N PRO A 38 -4.74 28.61 -11.11
CA PRO A 38 -6.05 28.62 -11.75
C PRO A 38 -6.29 29.93 -12.50
N ALA A 39 -7.00 29.86 -13.63
CA ALA A 39 -7.41 31.04 -14.38
C ALA A 39 -8.49 31.86 -13.63
N THR A 40 -9.30 31.19 -12.81
CA THR A 40 -10.32 31.80 -11.95
C THR A 40 -10.11 31.40 -10.48
N GLY A 41 -10.98 31.81 -9.55
CA GLY A 41 -10.83 31.42 -8.14
C GLY A 41 -10.87 29.90 -7.92
N VAL A 42 -11.62 29.15 -8.73
CA VAL A 42 -11.77 27.69 -8.60
C VAL A 42 -10.99 26.98 -9.70
N ARG A 43 -10.13 26.02 -9.33
CA ARG A 43 -9.40 25.17 -10.29
C ARG A 43 -10.34 24.25 -11.05
N GLN A 44 -10.17 24.15 -12.35
CA GLN A 44 -10.98 23.30 -13.22
C GLN A 44 -10.18 22.59 -14.30
N GLY A 45 -10.70 21.44 -14.74
CA GLY A 45 -10.13 20.68 -15.84
C GLY A 45 -8.82 19.98 -15.50
N LEU A 46 -8.22 19.37 -16.52
CA LEU A 46 -7.03 18.54 -16.34
C LEU A 46 -5.74 19.34 -16.13
N LEU A 47 -5.64 20.55 -16.66
CA LEU A 47 -4.38 21.31 -16.59
C LEU A 47 -4.21 22.01 -15.24
N GLU A 48 -5.23 22.72 -14.76
CA GLU A 48 -5.13 23.45 -13.49
C GLU A 48 -5.09 22.54 -12.27
N ASN A 49 -5.60 21.31 -12.41
CA ASN A 49 -5.59 20.27 -11.36
C ASN A 49 -4.31 19.43 -11.35
N ILE A 50 -3.30 19.73 -12.17
CA ILE A 50 -2.03 19.00 -12.12
C ILE A 50 -1.35 19.29 -10.79
N THR A 51 -1.29 18.25 -9.97
CA THR A 51 -0.54 18.20 -8.73
C THR A 51 0.82 17.55 -8.97
N VAL A 52 1.82 18.06 -8.25
CA VAL A 52 3.18 17.53 -8.19
C VAL A 52 3.45 17.11 -6.76
N ASN A 53 3.83 15.85 -6.56
CA ASN A 53 4.39 15.33 -5.33
C ASN A 53 5.84 14.94 -5.61
N THR A 54 6.78 15.39 -4.78
CA THR A 54 8.19 15.03 -4.99
C THR A 54 8.97 15.06 -3.69
N GLY A 55 10.09 14.34 -3.69
CA GLY A 55 11.05 14.34 -2.60
C GLY A 55 12.41 13.87 -3.07
N LEU A 56 13.42 14.10 -2.25
CA LEU A 56 14.79 13.68 -2.50
C LEU A 56 15.29 12.84 -1.33
N ASN A 57 15.88 11.69 -1.62
CA ASN A 57 16.51 10.82 -0.64
C ASN A 57 17.98 10.66 -1.04
N LEU A 58 18.90 11.19 -0.24
CA LEU A 58 20.33 10.91 -0.35
C LEU A 58 20.68 9.87 0.70
N ASN A 59 21.34 8.80 0.29
CA ASN A 59 21.76 7.71 1.15
C ASN A 59 23.24 7.43 0.91
N ASN A 60 24.03 7.55 1.97
CA ASN A 60 25.43 7.14 1.99
C ASN A 60 25.56 5.99 2.97
N TYR A 61 26.11 4.88 2.52
CA TYR A 61 26.29 3.68 3.33
C TYR A 61 27.64 3.05 3.05
N VAL A 62 28.29 2.54 4.09
CA VAL A 62 29.49 1.73 3.97
C VAL A 62 29.50 0.66 5.05
N GLN A 63 29.88 -0.55 4.67
CA GLN A 63 30.29 -1.59 5.58
C GLN A 63 31.82 -1.72 5.51
N THR A 64 32.49 -1.61 6.66
CA THR A 64 33.95 -1.57 6.71
C THR A 64 34.45 -2.12 8.05
N ASN A 65 35.68 -2.61 8.10
CA ASN A 65 36.29 -3.05 9.36
C ASN A 65 36.69 -1.84 10.22
N GLU A 66 36.78 -2.03 11.54
CA GLU A 66 37.15 -0.96 12.49
C GLU A 66 38.39 -0.16 12.08
N GLY A 67 39.47 -0.84 11.69
CA GLY A 67 40.72 -0.18 11.26
C GLY A 67 40.65 0.57 9.93
N GLU A 68 39.57 0.42 9.17
CA GLU A 68 39.35 1.10 7.89
C GLU A 68 38.49 2.36 8.05
N LEU A 69 37.83 2.55 9.20
CA LEU A 69 36.96 3.70 9.45
C LEU A 69 37.71 5.03 9.28
N PHE A 70 37.09 5.97 8.58
CA PHE A 70 37.65 7.29 8.25
C PHE A 70 38.96 7.25 7.45
N THR A 71 39.34 6.09 6.91
CA THR A 71 40.46 5.95 5.97
C THR A 71 39.98 5.99 4.51
N LYS A 72 40.94 6.06 3.57
CA LYS A 72 40.66 5.92 2.14
C LYS A 72 39.91 4.63 1.82
N ALA A 73 40.16 3.53 2.53
CA ALA A 73 39.49 2.25 2.31
C ALA A 73 37.98 2.34 2.56
N MET A 74 37.55 3.04 3.61
CA MET A 74 36.12 3.28 3.88
C MET A 74 35.48 4.09 2.76
N PHE A 75 36.07 5.22 2.35
CA PHE A 75 35.50 6.05 1.28
C PHE A 75 35.48 5.32 -0.07
N ASP A 76 36.48 4.48 -0.34
CA ASP A 76 36.51 3.63 -1.53
C ASP A 76 35.42 2.56 -1.52
N LYS A 77 35.03 2.06 -0.34
CA LYS A 77 33.93 1.09 -0.16
C LYS A 77 32.56 1.76 -0.09
N MET A 78 32.49 3.04 0.28
CA MET A 78 31.24 3.78 0.44
C MET A 78 30.37 3.75 -0.83
N GLN A 79 29.10 3.47 -0.64
CA GLN A 79 28.06 3.54 -1.66
C GLN A 79 27.25 4.81 -1.42
N THR A 80 27.18 5.67 -2.43
CA THR A 80 26.34 6.87 -2.42
C THR A 80 25.23 6.70 -3.43
N GLY A 81 24.00 7.00 -3.01
CA GLY A 81 22.82 6.98 -3.85
C GLY A 81 21.92 8.15 -3.58
N LEU A 82 21.41 8.76 -4.64
CA LEU A 82 20.40 9.81 -4.58
C LEU A 82 19.19 9.35 -5.37
N LYS A 83 18.01 9.33 -4.73
CA LYS A 83 16.73 9.07 -5.36
C LYS A 83 15.87 10.31 -5.35
N ASN A 84 15.17 10.56 -6.44
CA ASN A 84 14.14 11.59 -6.55
C ASN A 84 12.91 11.00 -7.22
N ASN A 85 11.81 10.94 -6.48
CA ASN A 85 10.50 10.56 -7.02
C ASN A 85 9.72 11.83 -7.39
N ILE A 86 9.09 11.84 -8.57
CA ILE A 86 8.19 12.89 -9.04
C ILE A 86 6.87 12.23 -9.44
N GLY A 87 5.86 12.38 -8.61
CA GLY A 87 4.48 12.00 -8.89
C GLY A 87 3.70 13.18 -9.46
N LEU A 88 3.18 13.04 -10.68
CA LEU A 88 2.24 13.95 -11.31
C LEU A 88 0.85 13.32 -11.28
N GLY A 89 -0.17 14.10 -10.93
CA GLY A 89 -1.54 13.62 -10.90
C GLY A 89 -2.53 14.72 -11.20
N THR A 90 -3.52 14.42 -12.03
CA THR A 90 -4.64 15.32 -12.32
C THR A 90 -5.93 14.53 -12.45
N ASN A 91 -7.05 15.19 -12.19
CA ASN A 91 -8.37 14.63 -12.43
C ASN A 91 -9.36 15.72 -12.87
N THR A 92 -10.41 15.27 -13.55
CA THR A 92 -11.56 16.11 -13.90
C THR A 92 -12.81 15.25 -13.99
N THR A 93 -13.98 15.87 -13.80
CA THR A 93 -15.25 15.22 -14.09
C THR A 93 -15.62 15.42 -15.55
N ILE A 94 -15.81 14.33 -16.29
CA ILE A 94 -16.26 14.30 -17.68
C ILE A 94 -17.74 13.89 -17.71
N ALA A 95 -18.53 14.55 -18.55
CA ALA A 95 -19.96 14.29 -18.73
C ALA A 95 -20.77 14.25 -17.41
N LYS A 96 -20.33 14.97 -16.37
CA LYS A 96 -20.93 15.08 -15.02
C LYS A 96 -20.92 13.81 -14.16
N TYR A 97 -20.66 12.63 -14.73
CA TYR A 97 -20.79 11.35 -14.02
C TYR A 97 -19.49 10.56 -13.94
N PHE A 98 -18.49 10.89 -14.75
CA PHE A 98 -17.25 10.12 -14.82
C PHE A 98 -16.09 10.94 -14.30
N THR A 99 -15.44 10.46 -13.25
CA THR A 99 -14.17 11.00 -12.79
C THR A 99 -13.07 10.39 -13.65
N PHE A 100 -12.44 11.23 -14.46
CA PHE A 100 -11.28 10.85 -15.25
C PHE A 100 -10.01 11.36 -14.58
N SER A 101 -9.03 10.48 -14.39
CA SER A 101 -7.77 10.77 -13.73
C SER A 101 -6.61 10.36 -14.62
N ILE A 102 -5.55 11.18 -14.65
CA ILE A 102 -4.27 10.85 -15.27
C ILE A 102 -3.19 10.98 -14.19
N ASN A 103 -2.26 10.04 -14.17
CA ASN A 103 -1.09 10.08 -13.32
C ASN A 103 0.17 9.70 -14.08
N ALA A 104 1.31 10.21 -13.63
CA ALA A 104 2.62 9.78 -14.05
C ALA A 104 3.53 9.74 -12.81
N ASN A 105 4.39 8.74 -12.73
CA ASN A 105 5.39 8.63 -11.69
C ASN A 105 6.75 8.50 -12.37
N ILE A 106 7.72 9.32 -11.95
CA ILE A 106 9.09 9.33 -12.46
C ILE A 106 10.02 9.12 -11.28
N ASP A 107 10.82 8.06 -11.34
CA ASP A 107 11.86 7.71 -10.38
C ASP A 107 13.22 7.97 -11.00
N ASN A 108 13.90 9.01 -10.51
CA ASN A 108 15.27 9.30 -10.87
C ASN A 108 16.21 8.76 -9.79
N ALA A 109 17.30 8.13 -10.21
CA ALA A 109 18.34 7.64 -9.33
C ALA A 109 19.72 8.04 -9.85
N LEU A 110 20.61 8.42 -8.94
CA LEU A 110 22.03 8.69 -9.20
C LEU A 110 22.86 7.92 -8.19
N THR A 111 23.99 7.39 -8.63
CA THR A 111 24.96 6.70 -7.78
C THR A 111 26.38 7.00 -8.22
N THR A 112 27.34 6.78 -7.33
CA THR A 112 28.78 6.98 -7.58
C THR A 112 29.50 5.70 -8.01
N LYS A 113 28.76 4.60 -8.17
CA LYS A 113 29.31 3.31 -8.57
C LYS A 113 28.41 2.56 -9.54
N THR A 114 29.01 1.95 -10.55
CA THR A 114 28.37 0.97 -11.44
C THR A 114 29.03 -0.38 -11.30
N LEU A 115 28.35 -1.44 -11.77
CA LEU A 115 28.81 -2.81 -11.74
C LEU A 115 29.19 -3.30 -13.13
N THR A 116 30.40 -3.84 -13.26
CA THR A 116 30.81 -4.68 -14.40
C THR A 116 30.91 -6.13 -13.95
N ARG A 117 30.23 -7.03 -14.67
CA ARG A 117 30.37 -8.48 -14.47
C ARG A 117 31.20 -9.09 -15.58
N THR A 118 32.14 -9.96 -15.20
CA THR A 118 32.92 -10.73 -16.17
C THR A 118 33.12 -12.14 -15.64
N TYR A 119 32.88 -13.14 -16.47
CA TYR A 119 33.12 -14.52 -16.09
C TYR A 119 34.61 -14.85 -16.22
N ASN A 120 35.17 -15.43 -15.17
CA ASN A 120 36.56 -15.84 -15.10
C ASN A 120 36.66 -17.37 -15.28
N PRO A 121 37.19 -17.85 -16.43
CA PRO A 121 37.24 -19.29 -16.72
C PRO A 121 38.26 -20.05 -15.86
N VAL A 122 39.20 -19.35 -15.22
CA VAL A 122 40.23 -19.99 -14.37
C VAL A 122 39.66 -20.32 -13.00
N THR A 123 38.90 -19.39 -12.41
CA THR A 123 38.29 -19.57 -11.08
C THR A 123 36.89 -20.17 -11.14
N ASN A 124 36.26 -20.20 -12.34
CA ASN A 124 34.86 -20.58 -12.56
C ASN A 124 33.89 -19.71 -11.72
N LEU A 125 34.21 -18.42 -11.59
CA LEU A 125 33.41 -17.43 -10.85
C LEU A 125 33.07 -16.24 -11.74
N VAL A 126 32.02 -15.50 -11.35
CA VAL A 126 31.69 -14.20 -11.95
C VAL A 126 32.34 -13.12 -11.10
N ASP A 127 33.31 -12.43 -11.69
CA ASP A 127 33.99 -11.30 -11.06
C ASP A 127 33.06 -10.07 -11.14
N GLU A 128 32.82 -9.45 -9.98
CA GLU A 128 32.04 -8.23 -9.83
C GLU A 128 32.98 -7.05 -9.58
N ILE A 129 33.10 -6.15 -10.56
CA ILE A 129 33.99 -4.99 -10.51
C ILE A 129 33.14 -3.74 -10.37
N TYR A 130 33.32 -3.01 -9.27
CA TYR A 130 32.65 -1.73 -9.04
C TYR A 130 33.46 -0.58 -9.65
N ASN A 131 32.94 0.03 -10.72
CA ASN A 131 33.56 1.20 -11.34
C ASN A 131 33.17 2.47 -10.57
N LYS A 132 34.13 3.36 -10.31
CA LYS A 132 33.88 4.63 -9.62
C LYS A 132 33.54 5.71 -10.64
N GLU A 133 32.24 5.96 -10.81
CA GLU A 133 31.74 6.97 -11.76
C GLU A 133 30.36 7.47 -11.31
N ILE A 134 29.98 8.67 -11.74
CA ILE A 134 28.62 9.17 -11.52
C ILE A 134 27.74 8.63 -12.64
N ALA A 135 26.80 7.77 -12.28
CA ALA A 135 25.83 7.19 -13.20
C ALA A 135 24.42 7.28 -12.62
N GLY A 136 23.41 7.17 -13.47
CA GLY A 136 22.03 7.22 -13.03
C GLY A 136 21.05 6.68 -14.04
N PHE A 137 19.82 6.50 -13.58
CA PHE A 137 18.70 6.08 -14.40
C PHE A 137 17.46 6.89 -14.08
N SER A 138 16.56 6.96 -15.05
CA SER A 138 15.21 7.47 -14.87
C SER A 138 14.24 6.40 -15.33
N SER A 139 13.41 5.92 -14.41
CA SER A 139 12.28 5.05 -14.72
C SER A 139 10.98 5.81 -14.59
N PHE A 140 9.97 5.45 -15.37
CA PHE A 140 8.67 6.08 -15.31
C PHE A 140 7.52 5.12 -15.55
N SER A 141 6.37 5.48 -15.02
CA SER A 141 5.09 4.84 -15.31
C SER A 141 4.01 5.89 -15.48
N THR A 142 3.00 5.58 -16.28
CA THR A 142 1.84 6.44 -16.49
C THR A 142 0.56 5.64 -16.31
N GLY A 143 -0.49 6.33 -15.87
CA GLY A 143 -1.79 5.73 -15.66
C GLY A 143 -2.91 6.67 -16.08
N ALA A 144 -3.98 6.11 -16.62
CA ALA A 144 -5.23 6.82 -16.87
C ALA A 144 -6.39 5.98 -16.36
N SER A 145 -7.35 6.57 -15.64
CA SER A 145 -8.48 5.83 -15.10
C SER A 145 -9.78 6.58 -15.24
N LEU A 146 -10.86 5.82 -15.40
CA LEU A 146 -12.23 6.32 -15.44
C LEU A 146 -13.03 5.61 -14.35
N GLN A 147 -13.71 6.40 -13.52
CA GLN A 147 -14.56 5.91 -12.44
C GLN A 147 -15.94 6.57 -12.52
N THR A 148 -16.99 5.87 -12.13
CA THR A 148 -18.32 6.45 -11.92
C THR A 148 -18.97 5.85 -10.67
N VAL A 149 -20.11 6.40 -10.24
CA VAL A 149 -20.89 5.87 -9.12
C VAL A 149 -22.31 5.59 -9.58
N LEU A 150 -22.71 4.33 -9.45
CA LEU A 150 -24.05 3.84 -9.76
C LEU A 150 -24.83 3.65 -8.47
N TYR A 151 -26.06 4.17 -8.44
CA TYR A 151 -26.96 4.02 -7.30
C TYR A 151 -28.16 3.18 -7.71
N GLY A 152 -28.45 2.14 -6.92
CA GLY A 152 -29.64 1.31 -7.05
C GLY A 152 -30.40 1.24 -5.72
N GLN A 153 -31.73 1.32 -5.78
CA GLN A 153 -32.59 1.06 -4.62
C GLN A 153 -33.79 0.23 -5.03
N LYS A 154 -34.01 -0.89 -4.34
CA LYS A 154 -35.17 -1.75 -4.51
C LYS A 154 -36.05 -1.65 -3.26
N ASN A 155 -37.26 -1.15 -3.43
CA ASN A 155 -38.28 -1.13 -2.38
C ASN A 155 -39.10 -2.42 -2.43
N PHE A 156 -39.42 -2.98 -1.27
CA PHE A 156 -40.22 -4.19 -1.13
C PHE A 156 -41.66 -3.83 -0.75
N LYS A 157 -42.55 -4.83 -0.84
CA LYS A 157 -43.98 -4.68 -0.45
C LYS A 157 -44.10 -4.19 0.99
N LYS A 158 -45.18 -3.46 1.29
CA LYS A 158 -45.42 -2.85 2.62
C LYS A 158 -45.30 -3.87 3.76
N ASP A 159 -45.78 -5.09 3.57
CA ASP A 159 -45.81 -6.10 4.66
C ASP A 159 -44.48 -6.88 4.81
N SER A 160 -43.49 -6.57 3.98
CA SER A 160 -42.17 -7.19 4.07
C SER A 160 -41.40 -6.71 5.30
N LYS A 161 -40.66 -7.63 5.94
CA LYS A 161 -39.71 -7.30 7.03
C LYS A 161 -38.58 -6.39 6.55
N ILE A 162 -38.12 -6.60 5.32
CA ILE A 162 -37.18 -5.74 4.62
C ILE A 162 -38.00 -4.71 3.86
N VAL A 163 -37.78 -3.43 4.14
CA VAL A 163 -38.48 -2.30 3.50
C VAL A 163 -37.81 -1.94 2.19
N ALA A 164 -36.47 -1.85 2.19
CA ALA A 164 -35.68 -1.50 1.02
C ALA A 164 -34.27 -2.06 1.11
N ILE A 165 -33.66 -2.31 -0.05
CA ILE A 165 -32.22 -2.53 -0.20
C ILE A 165 -31.67 -1.43 -1.08
N ARG A 166 -30.60 -0.78 -0.64
CA ARG A 166 -29.86 0.21 -1.43
C ARG A 166 -28.44 -0.31 -1.68
N HIS A 167 -28.01 -0.18 -2.92
CA HIS A 167 -26.71 -0.59 -3.42
C HIS A 167 -26.04 0.61 -4.08
N MET A 168 -24.84 0.94 -3.62
CA MET A 168 -23.94 1.87 -4.31
C MET A 168 -22.82 1.04 -4.92
N MET A 169 -22.59 1.18 -6.21
CA MET A 169 -21.51 0.52 -6.93
C MET A 169 -20.62 1.57 -7.57
N THR A 170 -19.33 1.50 -7.31
CA THR A 170 -18.32 2.40 -7.88
C THR A 170 -17.39 1.57 -8.76
N PRO A 171 -17.75 1.35 -10.05
CA PRO A 171 -16.86 0.71 -10.99
C PRO A 171 -15.74 1.68 -11.43
N GLN A 172 -14.55 1.13 -11.62
CA GLN A 172 -13.38 1.83 -12.12
C GLN A 172 -12.61 0.94 -13.09
N ILE A 173 -12.22 1.54 -14.21
CA ILE A 173 -11.26 0.96 -15.15
C ILE A 173 -10.02 1.85 -15.20
N GLY A 174 -8.84 1.26 -15.26
CA GLY A 174 -7.58 1.98 -15.34
C GLY A 174 -6.63 1.33 -16.33
N PHE A 175 -5.94 2.12 -17.13
CA PHE A 175 -4.83 1.65 -17.97
C PHE A 175 -3.52 2.14 -17.36
N ASN A 176 -2.55 1.24 -17.21
CA ASN A 176 -1.21 1.56 -16.74
C ASN A 176 -0.16 1.14 -17.76
N TYR A 177 0.85 1.98 -17.92
CA TYR A 177 1.98 1.76 -18.82
C TYR A 177 3.29 1.98 -18.07
N SER A 178 4.24 1.05 -18.23
CA SER A 178 5.63 1.25 -17.85
C SER A 178 6.52 0.61 -18.93
N PRO A 179 7.48 1.35 -19.51
CA PRO A 179 8.44 0.79 -20.46
C PRO A 179 9.26 -0.35 -19.87
N ASP A 180 9.83 -1.16 -20.76
CA ASP A 180 10.91 -2.08 -20.40
C ASP A 180 12.24 -1.30 -20.32
N PHE A 181 12.66 -0.90 -19.12
CA PHE A 181 13.94 -0.19 -18.93
C PHE A 181 15.16 -1.11 -19.07
N SER A 182 14.94 -2.39 -19.35
CA SER A 182 15.98 -3.34 -19.70
C SER A 182 16.31 -3.37 -21.19
N ALA A 183 15.56 -2.62 -22.01
CA ALA A 183 15.87 -2.40 -23.41
C ALA A 183 17.18 -1.61 -23.57
N GLU A 184 17.96 -1.98 -24.59
CA GLU A 184 19.33 -1.48 -24.83
C GLU A 184 19.39 0.04 -25.01
N ASN A 185 18.34 0.65 -25.56
CA ASN A 185 18.25 2.10 -25.76
C ASN A 185 18.27 2.93 -24.48
N PHE A 186 17.95 2.34 -23.32
CA PHE A 186 18.08 3.02 -22.03
C PHE A 186 19.50 2.96 -21.46
N GLY A 187 20.30 1.96 -21.84
CA GLY A 187 21.67 1.79 -21.36
C GLY A 187 21.81 1.38 -19.89
N TYR A 188 20.73 0.99 -19.22
CA TYR A 188 20.76 0.60 -17.80
C TYR A 188 21.11 -0.88 -17.59
N TYR A 189 20.98 -1.69 -18.64
CA TYR A 189 21.24 -3.11 -18.63
C TYR A 189 22.28 -3.47 -19.69
N THR A 190 23.12 -4.44 -19.37
CA THR A 190 24.10 -5.01 -20.28
C THR A 190 24.16 -6.52 -20.11
N LYS A 191 25.02 -7.19 -20.89
CA LYS A 191 25.14 -8.65 -20.90
C LYS A 191 26.59 -9.05 -20.69
N PHE A 192 26.80 -10.14 -19.96
CA PHE A 192 28.08 -10.83 -19.90
C PHE A 192 27.91 -12.29 -20.32
N SER A 193 28.97 -12.92 -20.79
CA SER A 193 28.98 -14.35 -21.13
C SER A 193 29.16 -15.16 -19.85
N ASN A 194 28.24 -16.08 -19.55
CA ASN A 194 28.33 -16.94 -18.37
C ASN A 194 29.25 -18.16 -18.62
N SER A 195 29.33 -19.07 -17.63
CA SER A 195 30.17 -20.28 -17.73
C SER A 195 29.80 -21.24 -18.86
N ARG A 196 28.58 -21.12 -19.42
CA ARG A 196 28.08 -21.89 -20.57
C ARG A 196 28.22 -21.14 -21.90
N GLY A 197 28.76 -19.92 -21.90
CA GLY A 197 28.81 -19.05 -23.07
C GLY A 197 27.50 -18.33 -23.38
N GLU A 198 26.49 -18.42 -22.50
CA GLU A 198 25.20 -17.78 -22.70
C GLU A 198 25.27 -16.32 -22.23
N LEU A 199 24.69 -15.42 -23.01
CA LEU A 199 24.59 -14.01 -22.64
C LEU A 199 23.57 -13.84 -21.52
N THR A 200 24.05 -13.53 -20.33
CA THR A 200 23.23 -13.25 -19.14
C THR A 200 23.11 -11.74 -18.96
N GLN A 201 21.88 -11.25 -18.97
CA GLN A 201 21.58 -9.83 -18.80
C GLN A 201 21.59 -9.43 -17.32
N TYR A 202 22.11 -8.24 -17.03
CA TYR A 202 22.12 -7.66 -15.69
C TYR A 202 22.07 -6.13 -15.75
N SER A 203 21.66 -5.50 -14.65
CA SER A 203 21.66 -4.04 -14.53
C SER A 203 23.04 -3.56 -14.09
N ILE A 204 23.55 -2.47 -14.69
CA ILE A 204 24.79 -1.84 -14.25
C ILE A 204 24.68 -1.20 -12.85
N PHE A 205 23.47 -1.15 -12.28
CA PHE A 205 23.17 -0.65 -10.94
C PHE A 205 22.91 -1.78 -9.92
N ASP A 206 23.05 -3.05 -10.32
CA ASP A 206 22.91 -4.20 -9.42
C ASP A 206 23.79 -4.04 -8.17
N ASN A 207 23.31 -4.54 -7.02
CA ASN A 207 23.97 -4.45 -5.70
C ASN A 207 24.23 -3.01 -5.20
N GLY A 208 23.83 -1.99 -5.97
CA GLY A 208 23.92 -0.59 -5.58
C GLY A 208 22.79 -0.18 -4.63
N ILE A 209 23.08 0.81 -3.78
CA ILE A 209 22.13 1.35 -2.79
C ILE A 209 20.87 1.98 -3.41
N VAL A 210 20.90 2.32 -4.70
CA VAL A 210 19.76 2.90 -5.43
C VAL A 210 18.82 1.85 -6.03
N GLY A 211 19.17 0.56 -5.99
CA GLY A 211 18.43 -0.48 -6.70
C GLY A 211 18.51 -0.32 -8.21
N THR A 212 17.63 -1.02 -8.94
CA THR A 212 17.65 -1.07 -10.40
C THR A 212 16.34 -0.57 -11.00
N PRO A 213 16.38 -0.01 -12.22
CA PRO A 213 15.15 0.29 -12.95
C PRO A 213 14.43 -1.02 -13.30
N ASN A 214 13.09 -1.00 -13.34
CA ASN A 214 12.30 -2.19 -13.59
C ASN A 214 12.60 -2.80 -14.98
N SER A 215 12.69 -4.13 -15.03
CA SER A 215 12.72 -4.87 -16.30
C SER A 215 11.32 -5.32 -16.68
N GLY A 216 11.08 -5.34 -17.99
CA GLY A 216 9.85 -5.83 -18.60
C GLY A 216 8.82 -4.73 -18.86
N LEU A 217 8.17 -4.85 -20.00
CA LEU A 217 7.10 -3.95 -20.42
C LEU A 217 5.82 -4.24 -19.62
N VAL A 218 5.20 -3.20 -19.09
CA VAL A 218 3.87 -3.26 -18.48
C VAL A 218 2.90 -2.49 -19.34
N GLN A 219 1.85 -3.18 -19.78
CA GLN A 219 0.67 -2.58 -20.41
C GLN A 219 -0.53 -3.27 -19.77
N SER A 220 -1.15 -2.66 -18.77
CA SER A 220 -2.19 -3.35 -18.00
C SER A 220 -3.50 -2.59 -17.91
N LEU A 221 -4.61 -3.32 -18.02
CA LEU A 221 -5.94 -2.84 -17.70
C LEU A 221 -6.31 -3.32 -16.29
N SER A 222 -6.40 -2.38 -15.35
CA SER A 222 -6.94 -2.57 -14.01
C SER A 222 -8.46 -2.46 -14.02
N ILE A 223 -9.11 -3.38 -13.32
CA ILE A 223 -10.56 -3.38 -13.10
C ILE A 223 -10.77 -3.39 -11.59
N ALA A 224 -11.55 -2.45 -11.09
CA ALA A 224 -11.97 -2.39 -9.70
C ALA A 224 -13.47 -2.09 -9.59
N ILE A 225 -14.14 -2.77 -8.67
CA ILE A 225 -15.56 -2.51 -8.36
C ILE A 225 -15.69 -2.46 -6.84
N ASN A 226 -15.98 -1.27 -6.30
CA ASN A 226 -16.36 -1.11 -4.89
C ASN A 226 -17.88 -1.16 -4.76
N ASN A 227 -18.39 -1.96 -3.83
CA ASN A 227 -19.81 -2.07 -3.55
C ASN A 227 -20.09 -1.70 -2.10
N ASN A 228 -21.14 -0.93 -1.86
CA ASN A 228 -21.67 -0.67 -0.53
C ASN A 228 -23.15 -1.08 -0.54
N LEU A 229 -23.53 -1.95 0.39
CA LEU A 229 -24.86 -2.54 0.41
C LEU A 229 -25.50 -2.32 1.78
N GLU A 230 -26.67 -1.69 1.78
CA GLU A 230 -27.44 -1.41 2.99
C GLU A 230 -28.89 -1.86 2.83
N MET A 231 -29.51 -2.28 3.92
CA MET A 231 -30.92 -2.62 3.98
C MET A 231 -31.64 -1.80 5.06
N LYS A 232 -32.91 -1.50 4.80
CA LYS A 232 -33.83 -0.97 5.80
C LYS A 232 -34.78 -2.09 6.20
N VAL A 233 -34.89 -2.35 7.50
CA VAL A 233 -35.79 -3.37 8.07
C VAL A 233 -36.80 -2.72 9.00
N ARG A 234 -38.00 -3.28 9.14
CA ARG A 234 -38.98 -2.79 10.11
C ARG A 234 -38.48 -3.04 11.53
N SER A 235 -38.66 -2.06 12.41
CA SER A 235 -38.25 -2.15 13.82
C SER A 235 -39.36 -1.60 14.72
N LYS A 236 -39.78 -2.42 15.70
CA LYS A 236 -40.72 -1.98 16.75
C LYS A 236 -40.05 -1.14 17.84
N LYS A 237 -38.72 -1.16 17.91
CA LYS A 237 -37.93 -0.48 18.95
C LYS A 237 -37.35 0.86 18.49
N ASP A 238 -37.50 1.19 17.21
CA ASP A 238 -36.95 2.42 16.62
C ASP A 238 -38.08 3.46 16.53
N SER A 239 -37.79 4.71 16.90
CA SER A 239 -38.76 5.82 16.86
C SER A 239 -39.27 6.11 15.44
N THR A 240 -38.51 5.72 14.41
CA THR A 240 -38.89 5.88 13.01
C THR A 240 -39.64 4.66 12.44
N GLY A 241 -39.80 3.58 13.20
CA GLY A 241 -40.42 2.32 12.77
C GLY A 241 -39.56 1.48 11.81
N VAL A 242 -38.37 1.96 11.44
CA VAL A 242 -37.42 1.28 10.54
C VAL A 242 -35.99 1.40 11.06
N LYS A 243 -35.20 0.33 10.94
CA LYS A 243 -33.78 0.30 11.29
C LYS A 243 -32.95 0.11 10.02
N LYS A 244 -31.91 0.93 9.84
CA LYS A 244 -30.92 0.76 8.77
C LYS A 244 -29.83 -0.21 9.23
N ILE A 245 -29.46 -1.15 8.36
CA ILE A 245 -28.41 -2.15 8.60
C ILE A 245 -27.48 -2.14 7.39
N LYS A 246 -26.20 -1.89 7.62
CA LYS A 246 -25.17 -2.06 6.57
C LYS A 246 -24.88 -3.56 6.45
N ILE A 247 -25.02 -4.11 5.24
CA ILE A 247 -24.67 -5.51 4.94
C ILE A 247 -23.17 -5.58 4.66
N PHE A 248 -22.71 -4.70 3.77
CA PHE A 248 -21.30 -4.47 3.52
C PHE A 248 -21.06 -2.96 3.54
N GLU A 249 -20.13 -2.54 4.40
CA GLU A 249 -19.61 -1.17 4.35
C GLU A 249 -18.78 -1.01 3.09
N SER A 250 -17.99 -2.02 2.73
CA SER A 250 -17.37 -2.14 1.42
C SER A 250 -17.23 -3.61 1.01
N LEU A 251 -17.45 -3.89 -0.27
CA LEU A 251 -17.09 -5.15 -0.93
C LEU A 251 -16.38 -4.77 -2.23
N ASN A 252 -15.06 -4.84 -2.19
CA ASN A 252 -14.18 -4.52 -3.31
C ASN A 252 -13.88 -5.78 -4.09
N PHE A 253 -13.94 -5.68 -5.41
CA PHE A 253 -13.35 -6.62 -6.34
C PHE A 253 -12.24 -5.92 -7.10
N THR A 254 -11.07 -6.53 -7.23
CA THR A 254 -9.97 -6.03 -8.07
C THR A 254 -9.30 -7.14 -8.87
N THR A 255 -8.94 -6.83 -10.11
CA THR A 255 -8.10 -7.67 -10.97
C THR A 255 -7.36 -6.78 -11.98
N ASN A 256 -6.34 -7.34 -12.65
CA ASN A 256 -5.61 -6.67 -13.70
C ASN A 256 -5.38 -7.62 -14.88
N TYR A 257 -5.36 -7.09 -16.09
CA TYR A 257 -4.97 -7.82 -17.29
C TYR A 257 -3.75 -7.16 -17.93
N ASN A 258 -2.59 -7.82 -17.94
CA ASN A 258 -1.36 -7.31 -18.55
C ASN A 258 -1.23 -7.82 -20.00
N PHE A 259 -1.42 -6.92 -20.96
CA PHE A 259 -1.30 -7.18 -22.39
C PHE A 259 0.13 -7.54 -22.80
N ALA A 260 1.13 -7.02 -22.10
CA ALA A 260 2.54 -7.22 -22.39
C ALA A 260 3.14 -8.50 -21.77
N ALA A 261 2.43 -9.14 -20.82
CA ALA A 261 2.91 -10.37 -20.21
C ALA A 261 2.87 -11.53 -21.23
N PRO A 262 3.93 -12.35 -21.34
CA PRO A 262 3.94 -13.51 -22.25
C PRO A 262 2.95 -14.59 -21.82
N GLN A 263 2.80 -14.78 -20.50
CA GLN A 263 1.92 -15.77 -19.88
C GLN A 263 1.22 -15.15 -18.67
N TYR A 264 0.15 -15.80 -18.20
CA TYR A 264 -0.58 -15.38 -16.99
C TYR A 264 -1.05 -13.92 -17.02
N LYS A 265 -1.60 -13.50 -18.16
CA LYS A 265 -2.04 -12.11 -18.39
C LYS A 265 -3.04 -11.61 -17.35
N TRP A 266 -3.93 -12.46 -16.85
CA TRP A 266 -4.83 -12.11 -15.75
C TRP A 266 -4.12 -12.25 -14.39
N SER A 267 -4.24 -11.20 -13.57
CA SER A 267 -3.89 -11.26 -12.16
C SER A 267 -4.95 -12.03 -11.37
N ILE A 268 -4.59 -12.39 -10.14
CA ILE A 268 -5.50 -12.95 -9.15
C ILE A 268 -6.71 -12.03 -8.96
N PHE A 269 -7.88 -12.64 -8.80
CA PHE A 269 -9.15 -11.98 -8.59
C PHE A 269 -9.31 -11.80 -7.09
N ASN A 270 -9.12 -10.57 -6.62
CA ASN A 270 -9.13 -10.25 -5.20
C ASN A 270 -10.48 -9.68 -4.80
N PHE A 271 -11.04 -10.19 -3.71
CA PHE A 271 -12.24 -9.67 -3.09
C PHE A 271 -11.93 -9.29 -1.65
N THR A 272 -12.18 -8.04 -1.26
CA THR A 272 -12.05 -7.60 0.13
C THR A 272 -13.38 -7.04 0.62
N GLY A 273 -13.86 -7.58 1.74
CA GLY A 273 -15.13 -7.21 2.33
C GLY A 273 -14.94 -6.66 3.73
N GLN A 274 -15.54 -5.50 4.02
CA GLN A 274 -15.63 -4.93 5.35
C GLN A 274 -17.11 -4.76 5.71
N THR A 275 -17.49 -5.23 6.89
CA THR A 275 -18.83 -5.02 7.45
C THR A 275 -18.77 -4.74 8.94
N ASN A 276 -19.67 -3.88 9.40
CA ASN A 276 -19.91 -3.65 10.81
C ASN A 276 -21.29 -4.23 11.15
N LEU A 277 -21.29 -5.41 11.76
CA LEU A 277 -22.51 -6.10 12.17
C LEU A 277 -22.99 -5.52 13.50
N PHE A 278 -24.22 -5.03 13.50
CA PHE A 278 -24.92 -4.52 14.68
C PHE A 278 -24.22 -3.36 15.40
N ASP A 279 -23.41 -2.57 14.69
CA ASP A 279 -22.63 -1.43 15.20
C ASP A 279 -21.64 -1.81 16.32
N LYS A 280 -21.29 -3.09 16.39
CA LYS A 280 -20.50 -3.65 17.50
C LYS A 280 -19.44 -4.63 17.05
N LEU A 281 -19.61 -5.25 15.88
CA LEU A 281 -18.72 -6.31 15.42
C LEU A 281 -18.17 -5.96 14.04
N ASN A 282 -16.87 -5.69 13.98
CA ASN A 282 -16.20 -5.44 12.72
C ASN A 282 -15.72 -6.77 12.14
N LEU A 283 -16.12 -7.07 10.91
CA LEU A 283 -15.66 -8.23 10.16
C LEU A 283 -14.98 -7.74 8.89
N ASN A 284 -13.70 -8.08 8.76
CA ASN A 284 -12.91 -7.90 7.55
C ASN A 284 -12.70 -9.27 6.91
N THR A 285 -12.81 -9.34 5.60
CA THR A 285 -12.64 -10.56 4.81
C THR A 285 -11.80 -10.27 3.59
N SER A 286 -11.01 -11.26 3.18
CA SER A 286 -10.18 -11.23 1.98
C SER A 286 -10.24 -12.61 1.31
N LEU A 287 -10.52 -12.63 0.01
CA LEU A 287 -10.53 -13.81 -0.83
C LEU A 287 -9.69 -13.54 -2.07
N ALA A 288 -8.69 -14.38 -2.32
CA ALA A 288 -7.87 -14.39 -3.51
C ALA A 288 -8.23 -15.63 -4.36
N LEU A 289 -8.73 -15.40 -5.58
CA LEU A 289 -9.03 -16.45 -6.54
C LEU A 289 -7.98 -16.45 -7.66
N GLU A 290 -7.29 -17.57 -7.82
CA GLU A 290 -6.39 -17.83 -8.93
C GLU A 290 -7.21 -18.20 -10.17
N PRO A 291 -7.24 -17.38 -11.24
CA PRO A 291 -8.07 -17.65 -12.41
C PRO A 291 -7.57 -18.81 -13.27
N TYR A 292 -6.30 -19.20 -13.14
CA TYR A 292 -5.69 -20.27 -13.92
C TYR A 292 -5.72 -21.62 -13.20
N GLN A 293 -5.65 -22.71 -13.96
CA GLN A 293 -5.57 -24.05 -13.38
C GLN A 293 -4.22 -24.28 -12.69
N ILE A 294 -4.28 -24.83 -11.47
CA ILE A 294 -3.13 -25.38 -10.75
C ILE A 294 -3.18 -26.90 -10.85
N ILE A 295 -2.09 -27.52 -11.29
CA ILE A 295 -1.92 -28.98 -11.34
C ILE A 295 -0.89 -29.41 -10.31
N PHE A 296 -1.10 -30.60 -9.73
CA PHE A 296 -0.19 -31.17 -8.74
C PHE A 296 0.40 -32.45 -9.31
N ALA A 297 1.72 -32.57 -9.28
CA ALA A 297 2.35 -33.84 -9.64
C ALA A 297 1.98 -34.92 -8.60
N PRO A 298 1.89 -36.21 -8.99
CA PRO A 298 1.58 -37.27 -8.04
C PRO A 298 2.55 -37.26 -6.84
N GLY A 299 2.00 -37.09 -5.63
CA GLY A 299 2.78 -37.02 -4.39
C GLY A 299 3.45 -35.66 -4.10
N SER A 300 3.19 -34.62 -4.90
CA SER A 300 3.68 -33.26 -4.64
C SER A 300 2.57 -32.38 -4.06
N ASP A 301 2.89 -31.66 -2.98
CA ASP A 301 2.06 -30.58 -2.44
C ASP A 301 2.34 -29.23 -3.13
N GLU A 302 3.35 -29.17 -4.00
CA GLU A 302 3.66 -27.99 -4.80
C GLU A 302 2.85 -27.99 -6.10
N GLY A 303 1.91 -27.05 -6.18
CA GLY A 303 1.07 -26.84 -7.35
C GLY A 303 1.78 -26.03 -8.43
N ILE A 304 1.70 -26.51 -9.67
CA ILE A 304 2.20 -25.81 -10.86
C ILE A 304 1.03 -25.07 -11.51
N ARG A 305 1.16 -23.75 -11.62
CA ARG A 305 0.21 -22.91 -12.36
C ARG A 305 0.36 -23.20 -13.87
N THR A 306 -0.76 -23.35 -14.57
CA THR A 306 -0.80 -23.56 -16.02
C THR A 306 -1.45 -22.38 -16.73
N GLU A 307 -1.39 -22.30 -18.05
CA GLU A 307 -2.03 -21.21 -18.82
C GLU A 307 -3.55 -21.38 -19.03
N ASN A 308 -4.15 -22.45 -18.52
CA ASN A 308 -5.58 -22.73 -18.66
C ASN A 308 -6.42 -21.79 -17.79
N PHE A 309 -6.92 -20.71 -18.38
CA PHE A 309 -7.83 -19.76 -17.73
C PHE A 309 -9.23 -20.36 -17.50
N GLY A 310 -9.89 -19.96 -16.41
CA GLY A 310 -11.30 -20.26 -16.14
C GLY A 310 -11.53 -21.44 -15.18
N ARG A 311 -10.49 -22.01 -14.58
CA ARG A 311 -10.62 -23.08 -13.58
C ARG A 311 -10.83 -22.59 -12.15
N PHE A 312 -10.51 -21.33 -11.86
CA PHE A 312 -10.73 -20.62 -10.59
C PHE A 312 -10.51 -21.46 -9.31
N SER A 313 -9.33 -21.34 -8.71
CA SER A 313 -9.03 -21.94 -7.40
C SER A 313 -8.87 -20.89 -6.30
N VAL A 314 -9.23 -21.23 -5.06
CA VAL A 314 -8.95 -20.36 -3.91
C VAL A 314 -7.46 -20.43 -3.59
N GLN A 315 -6.75 -19.31 -3.73
CA GLN A 315 -5.34 -19.18 -3.34
C GLN A 315 -5.19 -18.72 -1.88
N GLY A 316 -6.22 -18.05 -1.37
CA GLY A 316 -6.25 -17.63 0.01
C GLY A 316 -7.62 -17.12 0.40
N PHE A 317 -8.07 -17.51 1.58
CA PHE A 317 -9.19 -16.90 2.25
C PHE A 317 -8.79 -16.48 3.65
N ASN A 318 -9.24 -15.31 4.06
CA ASN A 318 -8.93 -14.76 5.35
C ASN A 318 -10.12 -13.96 5.89
N ALA A 319 -10.40 -14.14 7.18
CA ALA A 319 -11.43 -13.41 7.90
C ALA A 319 -10.87 -12.93 9.24
N GLN A 320 -10.97 -11.64 9.51
CA GLN A 320 -10.70 -11.04 10.81
C GLN A 320 -11.97 -10.50 11.41
N LEU A 321 -12.27 -10.97 12.61
CA LEU A 321 -13.35 -10.46 13.44
C LEU A 321 -12.74 -9.65 14.57
N SER A 322 -13.23 -8.43 14.76
CA SER A 322 -12.83 -7.53 15.84
C SER A 322 -14.07 -7.05 16.61
N TYR A 323 -14.10 -7.33 17.91
CA TYR A 323 -15.16 -6.90 18.80
C TYR A 323 -14.58 -5.99 19.89
N PRO A 324 -14.77 -4.66 19.79
CA PRO A 324 -14.38 -3.72 20.83
C PRO A 324 -15.34 -3.86 22.02
N LEU A 325 -14.83 -4.43 23.10
CA LEU A 325 -15.45 -4.44 24.41
C LEU A 325 -15.17 -3.11 25.11
N ASN A 326 -16.21 -2.42 25.56
CA ASN A 326 -16.10 -1.17 26.31
C ASN A 326 -17.17 -1.09 27.42
N ASN A 327 -17.15 -0.03 28.23
CA ASN A 327 -18.14 0.18 29.30
C ASN A 327 -19.60 0.10 28.80
N GLU A 328 -19.91 0.60 27.60
CA GLU A 328 -21.26 0.56 27.02
C GLU A 328 -21.69 -0.86 26.62
N THR A 329 -20.72 -1.75 26.38
CA THR A 329 -20.95 -3.15 26.05
C THR A 329 -21.40 -3.96 27.26
N PHE A 330 -20.90 -3.63 28.46
CA PHE A 330 -21.20 -4.36 29.71
C PHE A 330 -22.27 -3.70 30.58
N ASN A 331 -22.32 -2.37 30.65
CA ASN A 331 -23.21 -1.66 31.57
C ASN A 331 -24.53 -1.20 30.91
N GLY A 332 -24.73 -1.48 29.62
CA GLY A 332 -25.83 -0.87 28.85
C GLY A 332 -25.65 0.65 28.72
N LYS A 333 -26.61 1.33 28.09
CA LYS A 333 -26.55 2.79 27.86
C LYS A 333 -26.63 3.63 29.14
N GLU A 334 -26.85 3.03 30.31
CA GLU A 334 -26.91 3.74 31.58
C GLU A 334 -25.52 3.82 32.19
N LYS A 335 -24.89 4.99 32.05
CA LYS A 335 -23.77 5.35 32.91
C LYS A 335 -24.32 5.48 34.33
N PRO A 336 -23.76 4.79 35.34
CA PRO A 336 -24.17 5.00 36.72
C PRO A 336 -23.96 6.48 37.05
N ASP A 337 -25.04 7.17 37.37
CA ASP A 337 -25.01 8.57 37.77
C ASP A 337 -24.35 8.67 39.14
N LEU A 338 -23.05 8.92 39.14
CA LEU A 338 -22.24 9.02 40.36
C LEU A 338 -22.76 10.12 41.30
N SER A 339 -23.46 11.14 40.77
CA SER A 339 -24.08 12.20 41.57
C SER A 339 -25.25 11.73 42.44
N LYS A 340 -25.90 10.62 42.06
CA LYS A 340 -26.96 9.99 42.86
C LYS A 340 -26.44 8.99 43.88
N LYS A 341 -25.18 8.55 43.72
CA LYS A 341 -24.58 7.50 44.55
C LYS A 341 -23.62 8.05 45.61
N TYR A 342 -23.03 9.22 45.36
CA TYR A 342 -22.00 9.82 46.21
C TYR A 342 -22.32 11.29 46.47
N ASN A 343 -22.35 11.65 47.76
CA ASN A 343 -22.76 12.99 48.21
C ASN A 343 -21.61 14.01 48.20
N LYS A 344 -20.36 13.54 48.16
CA LYS A 344 -19.16 14.38 48.15
C LYS A 344 -18.70 14.59 46.70
N LYS A 345 -18.54 15.85 46.29
CA LYS A 345 -18.13 16.25 44.93
C LYS A 345 -16.94 17.21 45.00
N GLY A 346 -16.00 17.07 44.08
CA GLY A 346 -14.88 17.99 43.87
C GLY A 346 -14.63 18.23 42.38
N GLU A 347 -13.87 19.26 42.06
CA GLU A 347 -13.53 19.63 40.68
C GLU A 347 -12.03 19.85 40.55
N ILE A 348 -11.41 19.20 39.57
CA ILE A 348 -9.99 19.36 39.25
C ILE A 348 -9.88 19.52 37.74
N ARG A 349 -9.26 20.61 37.27
CA ARG A 349 -9.03 20.89 35.83
C ARG A 349 -10.30 20.80 34.97
N ASN A 350 -11.41 21.38 35.45
CA ASN A 350 -12.73 21.38 34.80
C ASN A 350 -13.38 19.98 34.66
N GLU A 351 -12.95 19.00 35.45
CA GLU A 351 -13.58 17.68 35.55
C GLU A 351 -14.19 17.45 36.92
N ASN A 352 -15.43 16.93 36.95
CA ASN A 352 -16.17 16.63 38.18
C ASN A 352 -15.79 15.24 38.72
N TYR A 353 -15.35 15.18 39.96
CA TYR A 353 -15.05 13.96 40.70
C TYR A 353 -16.06 13.75 41.84
N PHE A 354 -16.45 12.50 42.07
CA PHE A 354 -17.34 12.10 43.16
C PHE A 354 -16.57 11.23 44.15
N PHE A 355 -16.79 11.39 45.46
CA PHE A 355 -16.03 10.70 46.49
C PHE A 355 -16.93 9.83 47.37
N ASP A 356 -16.42 8.66 47.77
CA ASP A 356 -17.09 7.84 48.77
C ASP A 356 -16.83 8.33 50.21
N ASP A 357 -17.41 7.63 51.18
CA ASP A 357 -17.35 8.02 52.59
C ASP A 357 -15.90 8.00 53.14
N ASP A 358 -15.06 7.13 52.58
CA ASP A 358 -13.62 7.01 52.86
C ASP A 358 -12.75 8.02 52.10
N ASN A 359 -13.38 8.98 51.39
CA ASN A 359 -12.75 10.03 50.59
C ASN A 359 -11.95 9.52 49.36
N TYR A 360 -12.26 8.35 48.83
CA TYR A 360 -11.70 7.90 47.56
C TYR A 360 -12.50 8.45 46.38
N ALA A 361 -11.79 9.02 45.41
CA ALA A 361 -12.40 9.47 44.16
C ALA A 361 -12.90 8.28 43.34
N ARG A 362 -14.19 8.29 43.03
CA ARG A 362 -14.88 7.34 42.16
C ARG A 362 -15.06 7.96 40.79
N PHE A 363 -14.48 7.30 39.80
CA PHE A 363 -14.58 7.69 38.40
C PHE A 363 -14.76 6.44 37.54
N THR A 364 -15.51 6.56 36.46
CA THR A 364 -15.61 5.50 35.46
C THR A 364 -14.40 5.62 34.54
N GLN A 365 -13.45 4.70 34.67
CA GLN A 365 -12.33 4.62 33.74
C GLN A 365 -12.83 4.13 32.37
N PRO A 366 -12.63 4.89 31.28
CA PRO A 366 -12.88 4.37 29.96
C PRO A 366 -11.83 3.29 29.67
N TRP A 367 -12.30 2.09 29.34
CA TRP A 367 -11.44 1.01 28.87
C TRP A 367 -11.97 0.49 27.54
N THR A 368 -11.08 -0.08 26.74
CA THR A 368 -11.43 -0.78 25.51
C THR A 368 -10.57 -2.03 25.41
N LEU A 369 -11.19 -3.20 25.30
CA LEU A 369 -10.53 -4.46 25.01
C LEU A 369 -10.96 -4.91 23.61
N ASN A 370 -10.00 -5.06 22.69
CA ASN A 370 -10.30 -5.54 21.36
C ASN A 370 -10.07 -7.06 21.30
N ILE A 371 -11.14 -7.83 21.15
CA ILE A 371 -11.02 -9.27 20.86
C ILE A 371 -10.85 -9.42 19.35
N ASN A 372 -9.73 -10.00 18.92
CA ASN A 372 -9.45 -10.27 17.52
C ASN A 372 -9.38 -11.78 17.27
N ALA A 373 -10.09 -12.26 16.25
CA ALA A 373 -10.01 -13.64 15.77
C ALA A 373 -9.65 -13.64 14.28
N GLN A 374 -8.68 -14.45 13.88
CA GLN A 374 -8.23 -14.55 12.49
C GLN A 374 -8.33 -16.00 12.00
N GLY A 375 -9.11 -16.22 10.95
CA GLY A 375 -9.08 -17.45 10.16
C GLY A 375 -8.27 -17.25 8.89
N LYS A 376 -7.41 -18.22 8.52
CA LYS A 376 -6.71 -18.24 7.24
C LYS A 376 -6.77 -19.64 6.65
N LYS A 377 -7.23 -19.76 5.42
CA LYS A 377 -7.11 -20.99 4.61
C LYS A 377 -6.18 -20.65 3.43
N LYS A 378 -5.06 -21.36 3.33
CA LYS A 378 -4.18 -21.33 2.16
C LYS A 378 -4.66 -22.37 1.17
#